data_AF-A0A0S8KGZ8-F1
#
_entry.id   AF-A0A0S8KGZ8-F1
#
_cell.length_a   1.000
_cell.length_b   1.000
_cell.length_c   1.000
_cell.angle_alpha   90.00
_cell.angle_beta   90.00
_cell.angle_gamma   90.00
#
_symmetry.space_group_name_H-M   'P 1'
#
loop_
_entity.id
_entity.type
_entity.pdbx_description
1 polymer ?
#
loop_
_entity_poly.entity_id
_entity_poly.type
_entity_poly.pdbx_seq_one_letter_code
_entity_poly.pdbx_strand_id
1 'polypeptide(L)'
;DSMEMHFGDRFHVNLIHELWLRKRIEKFIKRHTRPGERSVDAESERGADRELLATTERDLVMSHYHTDAVSDYYLEHELDRPRPSIKHLYDDPEAKPFIKNYLDLTVRQVLLNQLEEQIQSRYRFELERIRSSERYFNRSVSLLAALHMINSNRDTVNMVVDECLQAMPYEKNDLIDYVKYGVRASKSMFDTRVAGAQLTRIRSHLQPGLVPLGIELELSNVGAAAVEPQRSIQKVHDPIYDGFIYFYDFHLDVLSWKLGGYIDDHTGSTDQGQRRGFLELAPGRLNIAGELSRPATGDPWLLNQLINEIVNFFDVHPHSLHLSLQLRKNQLGRQRILPLGFVKCLLALGGGPERRSTGRLWVSRMGYDEIKQYEYGEELVFARTSKRRWYLGGDDIANKPPAQATTHVQQYKFIRLEKKTNYEPLIMCLKGLQLSYNPADYLTAEQLKNNPNLQEQYEHLKKWAAEPTEISQQTIKRFVTTVHEGMMNEGHRRPAHTLHYIDWVLSEIENRLRTFNKQLRRLI
;
A
#
# COMPACT_ATOMS: atom_id res chain seq x y z
N ASP A 1 12.72 -5.02 -37.33
CA ASP A 1 12.63 -3.78 -36.53
C ASP A 1 13.52 -3.90 -35.31
N SER A 2 14.66 -3.21 -35.28
CA SER A 2 15.71 -3.39 -34.28
C SER A 2 15.40 -2.64 -32.98
N MET A 3 15.85 -3.21 -31.85
CA MET A 3 15.70 -2.65 -30.49
C MET A 3 16.28 -1.23 -30.34
N GLU A 4 17.16 -0.82 -31.25
CA GLU A 4 17.79 0.51 -31.31
C GLU A 4 16.78 1.60 -31.69
N MET A 5 15.83 1.27 -32.58
CA MET A 5 14.85 2.21 -33.12
C MET A 5 13.69 2.52 -32.14
N HIS A 6 13.55 1.74 -31.06
CA HIS A 6 12.42 1.86 -30.12
C HIS A 6 12.80 2.29 -28.70
N PHE A 7 14.05 2.13 -28.28
CA PHE A 7 14.44 2.34 -26.88
C PHE A 7 15.53 3.41 -26.67
N GLY A 8 16.29 3.77 -27.72
CA GLY A 8 17.40 4.73 -27.61
C GLY A 8 18.55 4.29 -26.71
N ASP A 9 19.72 4.92 -26.84
CA ASP A 9 20.96 4.48 -26.18
C ASP A 9 20.92 4.54 -24.64
N ARG A 10 20.16 5.48 -24.05
CA ARG A 10 20.06 5.63 -22.59
C ARG A 10 19.29 4.51 -21.89
N PHE A 11 18.31 3.89 -22.55
CA PHE A 11 17.55 2.78 -21.98
C PHE A 11 18.42 1.52 -21.87
N HIS A 12 19.21 1.26 -22.91
CA HIS A 12 20.15 0.14 -22.95
C HIS A 12 21.19 0.22 -21.83
N VAL A 13 21.78 1.40 -21.59
CA VAL A 13 22.81 1.57 -20.55
C VAL A 13 22.27 1.32 -19.13
N ASN A 14 21.09 1.86 -18.77
CA ASN A 14 20.52 1.66 -17.44
C ASN A 14 20.09 0.20 -17.19
N LEU A 15 19.52 -0.46 -18.21
CA LEU A 15 19.15 -1.87 -18.13
C LEU A 15 20.40 -2.75 -17.98
N ILE A 16 21.46 -2.45 -18.71
CA ILE A 16 22.75 -3.16 -18.60
C ILE A 16 23.32 -3.01 -17.18
N HIS A 17 23.27 -1.82 -16.58
CA HIS A 17 23.73 -1.60 -15.21
C HIS A 17 22.91 -2.39 -14.18
N GLU A 18 21.57 -2.36 -14.26
CA GLU A 18 20.69 -3.15 -13.39
C GLU A 18 21.02 -4.65 -13.49
N LEU A 19 21.07 -5.18 -14.72
CA LEU A 19 21.35 -6.60 -14.97
C LEU A 19 22.74 -7.00 -14.49
N TRP A 20 23.74 -6.13 -14.68
CA TRP A 20 25.10 -6.39 -14.23
C TRP A 20 25.21 -6.42 -12.70
N LEU A 21 24.54 -5.49 -12.01
CA LEU A 21 24.49 -5.46 -10.55
C LEU A 21 23.81 -6.72 -10.00
N ARG A 22 22.64 -7.10 -10.54
CA ARG A 22 21.95 -8.34 -10.15
C ARG A 22 22.82 -9.58 -10.36
N LYS A 23 23.57 -9.64 -11.46
CA LYS A 23 24.51 -10.74 -11.73
C LYS A 23 25.66 -10.79 -10.71
N ARG A 24 26.12 -9.64 -10.21
CA ARG A 24 27.14 -9.58 -9.14
C ARG A 24 26.58 -10.04 -7.81
N ILE A 25 25.37 -9.62 -7.45
CA ILE A 25 24.67 -10.11 -6.25
C ILE A 25 24.47 -11.63 -6.33
N GLU A 26 24.04 -12.15 -7.48
CA GLU A 26 23.90 -13.60 -7.69
C GLU A 26 25.25 -14.33 -7.52
N LYS A 27 26.34 -13.76 -8.02
CA LYS A 27 27.70 -14.30 -7.87
C LYS A 27 28.15 -14.28 -6.41
N PHE A 28 27.83 -13.21 -5.67
CA PHE A 28 28.10 -13.11 -4.24
C PHE A 28 27.40 -14.25 -3.49
N ILE A 29 26.08 -14.40 -3.67
CA ILE A 29 25.28 -15.45 -3.02
C ILE A 29 25.81 -16.84 -3.37
N LYS A 30 26.17 -17.09 -4.64
CA LYS A 30 26.76 -18.37 -5.08
C LYS A 30 28.10 -18.70 -4.41
N ARG A 31 28.89 -17.70 -4.03
CA ARG A 31 30.19 -17.88 -3.36
C ARG A 31 30.06 -18.11 -1.86
N HIS A 32 29.09 -17.45 -1.21
CA HIS A 32 28.94 -17.47 0.24
C HIS A 32 27.98 -18.57 0.71
N THR A 33 27.04 -19.00 -0.15
CA THR A 33 26.05 -20.03 0.17
C THR A 33 26.33 -21.29 -0.63
N ARG A 34 26.80 -22.33 0.08
CA ARG A 34 27.11 -23.67 -0.46
C ARG A 34 27.94 -23.59 -1.76
N PRO A 35 29.19 -23.09 -1.68
CA PRO A 35 30.03 -22.87 -2.85
C PRO A 35 30.32 -24.18 -3.59
N GLY A 36 30.17 -24.15 -4.91
CA GLY A 36 30.43 -25.30 -5.79
C GLY A 36 29.32 -26.36 -5.85
N GLU A 37 28.40 -26.37 -4.89
CA GLU A 37 27.27 -27.29 -4.87
C GLU A 37 26.21 -26.89 -5.91
N ARG A 38 25.63 -27.86 -6.62
CA ARG A 38 24.59 -27.65 -7.66
C ARG A 38 23.29 -28.41 -7.37
N SER A 39 23.09 -28.83 -6.13
CA SER A 39 21.87 -29.53 -5.73
C SER A 39 20.67 -28.59 -5.75
N VAL A 40 19.46 -29.16 -5.90
CA VAL A 40 18.19 -28.41 -5.81
C VAL A 40 18.05 -27.73 -4.45
N ASP A 41 18.56 -28.36 -3.39
CA ASP A 41 18.56 -27.82 -2.03
C ASP A 41 19.47 -26.59 -1.92
N ALA A 42 20.70 -26.65 -2.45
CA ALA A 42 21.61 -25.50 -2.49
C ALA A 42 21.06 -24.32 -3.31
N GLU A 43 20.37 -24.59 -4.42
CA GLU A 43 19.70 -23.53 -5.19
C GLU A 43 18.53 -22.90 -4.43
N SER A 44 17.80 -23.70 -3.65
CA SER A 44 16.68 -23.21 -2.84
C SER A 44 17.18 -22.36 -1.67
N GLU A 45 18.26 -22.77 -1.01
CA GLU A 45 18.90 -21.98 0.06
C GLU A 45 19.43 -20.65 -0.47
N ARG A 46 20.04 -20.63 -1.66
CA ARG A 46 20.46 -19.39 -2.33
C ARG A 46 19.30 -18.46 -2.66
N GLY A 47 18.16 -19.02 -3.07
CA GLY A 47 16.94 -18.23 -3.26
C GLY A 47 16.42 -17.65 -1.95
N ALA A 48 16.51 -18.41 -0.86
CA ALA A 48 16.07 -17.97 0.46
C ALA A 48 16.96 -16.85 1.04
N ASP A 49 18.28 -16.97 0.92
CA ASP A 49 19.21 -15.89 1.30
C ASP A 49 18.90 -14.61 0.51
N ARG A 50 18.59 -14.73 -0.78
CA ARG A 50 18.22 -13.57 -1.61
C ARG A 50 16.92 -12.89 -1.15
N GLU A 51 15.91 -13.67 -0.74
CA GLU A 51 14.67 -13.12 -0.18
C GLU A 51 14.93 -12.37 1.14
N LEU A 52 15.79 -12.91 2.01
CA LEU A 52 16.17 -12.27 3.27
C LEU A 52 17.06 -11.03 3.09
N LEU A 53 17.62 -10.83 1.89
CA LEU A 53 18.41 -9.65 1.50
C LEU A 53 17.65 -8.73 0.52
N ALA A 54 16.35 -8.94 0.31
CA ALA A 54 15.64 -8.33 -0.82
C ALA A 54 15.55 -6.80 -0.76
N THR A 55 15.43 -6.21 0.43
CA THR A 55 15.47 -4.75 0.62
C THR A 55 16.86 -4.18 0.35
N THR A 56 17.92 -4.86 0.79
CA THR A 56 19.30 -4.51 0.48
C THR A 56 19.55 -4.57 -1.03
N GLU A 57 19.14 -5.64 -1.72
CA GLU A 57 19.24 -5.73 -3.18
C GLU A 57 18.47 -4.60 -3.86
N ARG A 58 17.23 -4.33 -3.44
CA ARG A 58 16.42 -3.21 -3.95
C ARG A 58 17.15 -1.89 -3.78
N ASP A 59 17.66 -1.61 -2.60
CA ASP A 59 18.29 -0.34 -2.25
C ASP A 59 19.59 -0.14 -3.01
N LEU A 60 20.40 -1.19 -3.16
CA LEU A 60 21.57 -1.21 -4.03
C LEU A 60 21.21 -0.91 -5.48
N VAL A 61 20.15 -1.53 -6.02
CA VAL A 61 19.68 -1.28 -7.39
C VAL A 61 19.15 0.16 -7.55
N MET A 62 18.44 0.67 -6.55
CA MET A 62 17.84 2.00 -6.58
C MET A 62 18.87 3.13 -6.41
N SER A 63 19.82 2.99 -5.49
CA SER A 63 20.86 3.99 -5.24
C SER A 63 21.88 4.09 -6.38
N HIS A 64 22.06 2.98 -7.11
CA HIS A 64 22.94 2.93 -8.28
C HIS A 64 22.22 3.09 -9.61
N TYR A 65 20.93 3.41 -9.56
CA TYR A 65 20.16 3.82 -10.71
C TYR A 65 20.60 5.23 -11.12
N HIS A 66 21.35 5.34 -12.23
CA HIS A 66 21.94 6.58 -12.77
C HIS A 66 23.24 7.09 -12.10
N THR A 67 23.95 6.27 -11.32
CA THR A 67 25.28 6.63 -10.77
C THR A 67 26.38 5.68 -11.27
N ASP A 68 27.63 5.98 -10.91
CA ASP A 68 28.82 5.22 -11.32
C ASP A 68 28.80 3.77 -10.78
N ALA A 69 29.66 2.92 -11.35
CA ALA A 69 29.73 1.50 -11.02
C ALA A 69 30.04 1.26 -9.53
N VAL A 70 29.24 0.40 -8.89
CA VAL A 70 29.43 -0.02 -7.49
C VAL A 70 30.73 -0.81 -7.34
N SER A 71 31.57 -0.54 -6.34
CA SER A 71 32.77 -1.36 -6.08
C SER A 71 32.40 -2.75 -5.55
N ASP A 72 33.22 -3.78 -5.85
CA ASP A 72 32.97 -5.14 -5.32
C ASP A 72 33.04 -5.16 -3.79
N TYR A 73 33.96 -4.38 -3.21
CA TYR A 73 34.11 -4.24 -1.75
C TYR A 73 32.84 -3.71 -1.09
N TYR A 74 32.22 -2.66 -1.64
CA TYR A 74 30.99 -2.09 -1.08
C TYR A 74 29.82 -3.08 -1.16
N LEU A 75 29.69 -3.81 -2.28
CA LEU A 75 28.66 -4.84 -2.39
C LEU A 75 28.87 -5.98 -1.42
N GLU A 76 30.10 -6.46 -1.26
CA GLU A 76 30.41 -7.51 -0.29
C GLU A 76 30.05 -7.05 1.12
N HIS A 77 30.40 -5.81 1.49
CA HIS A 77 30.06 -5.25 2.80
C HIS A 77 28.54 -5.14 3.04
N GLU A 78 27.77 -4.66 2.05
CA GLU A 78 26.32 -4.50 2.21
C GLU A 78 25.55 -5.81 2.24
N LEU A 79 26.04 -6.82 1.52
CA LEU A 79 25.40 -8.14 1.40
C LEU A 79 25.84 -9.13 2.49
N ASP A 80 27.01 -8.94 3.10
CA ASP A 80 27.52 -9.76 4.21
C ASP A 80 26.82 -9.39 5.53
N ARG A 81 25.52 -9.68 5.59
CA ARG A 81 24.69 -9.47 6.77
C ARG A 81 24.44 -10.79 7.49
N PRO A 82 24.38 -10.80 8.83
CA PRO A 82 24.05 -12.01 9.57
C PRO A 82 22.67 -12.51 9.16
N ARG A 83 22.54 -13.84 9.00
CA ARG A 83 21.26 -14.47 8.69
C ARG A 83 20.28 -14.22 9.85
N PRO A 84 19.07 -13.69 9.57
CA PRO A 84 18.02 -13.58 10.58
C PRO A 84 17.68 -14.96 11.16
N SER A 85 17.40 -14.99 12.47
CA SER A 85 17.04 -16.20 13.20
C SER A 85 15.88 -15.89 14.13
N ILE A 86 14.99 -16.87 14.30
CA ILE A 86 13.86 -16.80 15.25
C ILE A 86 14.12 -17.63 16.51
N LYS A 87 15.30 -18.23 16.64
CA LYS A 87 15.64 -19.14 17.76
C LYS A 87 15.55 -18.48 19.13
N HIS A 88 15.81 -17.18 19.23
CA HIS A 88 15.67 -16.44 20.48
C HIS A 88 14.23 -16.41 21.01
N LEU A 89 13.23 -16.60 20.13
CA LEU A 89 11.82 -16.65 20.51
C LEU A 89 11.39 -18.02 21.07
N TYR A 90 12.22 -19.07 20.94
CA TYR A 90 11.80 -20.44 21.26
C TYR A 90 11.61 -20.66 22.74
N ASP A 91 12.35 -19.93 23.57
CA ASP A 91 12.25 -20.01 25.01
C ASP A 91 11.38 -18.89 25.60
N ASP A 92 10.98 -17.91 24.79
CA ASP A 92 10.09 -16.82 25.20
C ASP A 92 8.64 -17.32 25.37
N PRO A 93 8.10 -17.38 26.61
CA PRO A 93 6.74 -17.82 26.85
C PRO A 93 5.68 -16.91 26.22
N GLU A 94 5.98 -15.62 26.02
CA GLU A 94 5.07 -14.66 25.41
C GLU A 94 5.01 -14.82 23.89
N ALA A 95 6.11 -15.19 23.25
CA ALA A 95 6.16 -15.37 21.79
C ALA A 95 5.55 -16.69 21.32
N LYS A 96 5.72 -17.77 22.09
CA LYS A 96 5.31 -19.15 21.75
C LYS A 96 3.92 -19.29 21.12
N PRO A 97 2.84 -18.65 21.65
CA PRO A 97 1.51 -18.78 21.08
C PRO A 97 1.39 -18.27 19.64
N PHE A 98 2.27 -17.35 19.23
CA PHE A 98 2.16 -16.62 17.96
C PHE A 98 3.12 -17.15 16.88
N ILE A 99 4.19 -17.87 17.25
CA ILE A 99 5.25 -18.32 16.33
C ILE A 99 4.68 -18.99 15.07
N LYS A 100 3.74 -19.92 15.24
CA LYS A 100 3.15 -20.64 14.10
C LYS A 100 2.41 -19.72 13.13
N ASN A 101 1.69 -18.71 13.63
CA ASN A 101 0.95 -17.75 12.80
C ASN A 101 1.91 -16.84 12.02
N TYR A 102 3.00 -16.42 12.65
CA TYR A 102 4.05 -15.66 11.96
C TYR A 102 4.76 -16.50 10.88
N LEU A 103 5.04 -17.78 11.15
CA LEU A 103 5.62 -18.68 10.15
C LEU A 103 4.68 -18.93 8.96
N ASP A 104 3.38 -19.09 9.20
CA ASP A 104 2.37 -19.12 8.13
C ASP A 104 2.48 -17.86 7.26
N LEU A 105 2.52 -16.68 7.89
CA LEU A 105 2.62 -15.41 7.20
C LEU A 105 3.93 -15.27 6.41
N THR A 106 5.06 -15.68 6.99
CA THR A 106 6.37 -15.72 6.32
C THR A 106 6.31 -16.57 5.05
N VAL A 107 5.78 -17.79 5.13
CA VAL A 107 5.72 -18.69 3.97
C VAL A 107 4.81 -18.10 2.88
N ARG A 108 3.65 -17.55 3.23
CA ARG A 108 2.76 -16.87 2.28
C ARG A 108 3.43 -15.68 1.61
N GLN A 109 4.13 -14.85 2.37
CA GLN A 109 4.82 -13.68 1.84
C GLN A 109 5.93 -14.08 0.87
N VAL A 110 6.69 -15.15 1.16
CA VAL A 110 7.70 -15.69 0.25
C VAL A 110 7.07 -16.23 -1.02
N LEU A 111 5.94 -16.95 -0.94
CA LEU A 111 5.20 -17.39 -2.13
C LEU A 111 4.79 -16.21 -3.02
N LEU A 112 4.26 -15.13 -2.43
CA LEU A 112 3.90 -13.91 -3.15
C LEU A 112 5.12 -13.29 -3.83
N ASN A 113 6.22 -13.12 -3.10
CA ASN A 113 7.45 -12.53 -3.63
C ASN A 113 7.99 -13.34 -4.80
N GLN A 114 8.02 -14.66 -4.69
CA GLN A 114 8.59 -15.53 -5.71
C GLN A 114 7.70 -15.65 -6.93
N LEU A 115 6.37 -15.70 -6.77
CA LEU A 115 5.45 -15.68 -7.92
C LEU A 115 5.55 -14.34 -8.66
N GLU A 116 5.57 -13.21 -7.94
CA GLU A 116 5.74 -11.89 -8.56
C GLU A 116 7.08 -11.78 -9.29
N GLU A 117 8.19 -12.25 -8.72
CA GLU A 117 9.51 -12.18 -9.36
C GLU A 117 9.57 -13.06 -10.62
N GLN A 118 8.94 -14.24 -10.59
CA GLN A 118 8.82 -15.10 -11.78
C GLN A 118 7.99 -14.44 -12.89
N ILE A 119 6.90 -13.73 -12.55
CA ILE A 119 6.12 -12.93 -13.50
C ILE A 119 6.99 -11.79 -14.06
N GLN A 120 7.68 -11.05 -13.19
CA GLN A 120 8.53 -9.92 -13.56
C GLN A 120 9.66 -10.35 -14.51
N SER A 121 10.31 -11.48 -14.22
CA SER A 121 11.40 -12.02 -15.03
C SER A 121 10.90 -12.49 -16.40
N ARG A 122 9.78 -13.22 -16.43
CA ARG A 122 9.27 -13.85 -17.66
C ARG A 122 8.54 -12.88 -18.59
N TYR A 123 7.79 -11.94 -18.04
CA TYR A 123 6.89 -11.04 -18.77
C TYR A 123 7.34 -9.57 -18.71
N ARG A 124 8.65 -9.32 -18.56
CA ARG A 124 9.20 -7.97 -18.38
C ARG A 124 8.69 -6.98 -19.43
N PHE A 125 8.73 -7.37 -20.70
CA PHE A 125 8.33 -6.50 -21.81
C PHE A 125 6.82 -6.23 -21.82
N GLU A 126 6.00 -7.24 -21.53
CA GLU A 126 4.56 -7.08 -21.41
C GLU A 126 4.21 -6.16 -20.25
N LEU A 127 4.85 -6.33 -19.10
CA LEU A 127 4.65 -5.49 -17.91
C LEU A 127 5.04 -4.04 -18.18
N GLU A 128 6.15 -3.80 -18.87
CA GLU A 128 6.57 -2.45 -19.28
C GLU A 128 5.55 -1.79 -20.22
N ARG A 129 4.90 -2.55 -21.11
CA ARG A 129 3.83 -2.05 -21.99
C ARG A 129 2.52 -1.79 -21.26
N ILE A 130 2.18 -2.63 -20.28
CA ILE A 130 0.98 -2.44 -19.45
C ILE A 130 1.19 -1.24 -18.50
N ARG A 131 2.42 -1.05 -18.01
CA ARG A 131 2.81 0.09 -17.19
C ARG A 131 2.80 1.36 -18.03
N SER A 132 1.76 2.18 -17.85
CA SER A 132 1.58 3.43 -18.60
C SER A 132 2.66 4.50 -18.35
N SER A 133 3.48 4.40 -17.29
CA SER A 133 4.59 5.33 -17.03
C SER A 133 5.63 4.78 -16.04
N GLU A 134 6.90 5.14 -16.22
CA GLU A 134 8.01 4.80 -15.31
C GLU A 134 7.93 5.48 -13.93
N ARG A 135 7.10 6.52 -13.80
CA ARG A 135 6.86 7.21 -12.52
C ARG A 135 6.16 6.33 -11.49
N TYR A 136 5.50 5.27 -11.94
CA TYR A 136 4.75 4.37 -11.09
C TYR A 136 5.65 3.29 -10.50
N PHE A 137 5.20 2.71 -9.39
CA PHE A 137 5.79 1.52 -8.83
C PHE A 137 5.78 0.40 -9.89
N ASN A 138 6.98 -0.08 -10.24
CA ASN A 138 7.18 -0.95 -11.38
C ASN A 138 6.64 -2.37 -11.17
N ARG A 139 6.28 -2.72 -9.93
CA ARG A 139 5.73 -4.03 -9.56
C ARG A 139 4.22 -4.05 -9.36
N SER A 140 3.51 -2.93 -9.51
CA SER A 140 2.05 -2.89 -9.26
C SER A 140 1.27 -3.92 -10.08
N VAL A 141 1.62 -4.11 -11.36
CA VAL A 141 0.94 -5.04 -12.27
C VAL A 141 1.30 -6.50 -11.98
N SER A 142 2.60 -6.79 -11.81
CA SER A 142 3.08 -8.14 -11.50
C SER A 142 2.60 -8.60 -10.13
N LEU A 143 2.59 -7.69 -9.14
CA LEU A 143 2.08 -7.91 -7.81
C LEU A 143 0.59 -8.23 -7.83
N LEU A 144 -0.22 -7.47 -8.58
CA LEU A 144 -1.63 -7.80 -8.72
C LEU A 144 -1.83 -9.17 -9.34
N ALA A 145 -1.10 -9.50 -10.41
CA ALA A 145 -1.19 -10.81 -11.05
C ALA A 145 -0.81 -11.95 -10.09
N ALA A 146 0.23 -11.78 -9.27
CA ALA A 146 0.65 -12.76 -8.26
C ALA A 146 -0.39 -12.92 -7.14
N LEU A 147 -0.97 -11.81 -6.65
CA LEU A 147 -2.05 -11.84 -5.67
C LEU A 147 -3.28 -12.58 -6.22
N HIS A 148 -3.69 -12.31 -7.46
CA HIS A 148 -4.76 -13.03 -8.13
C HIS A 148 -4.48 -14.54 -8.19
N MET A 149 -3.26 -14.94 -8.51
CA MET A 149 -2.86 -16.35 -8.56
C MET A 149 -2.99 -17.03 -7.19
N ILE A 150 -2.56 -16.35 -6.12
CA ILE A 150 -2.65 -16.87 -4.75
C ILE A 150 -4.10 -16.92 -4.27
N ASN A 151 -4.82 -15.80 -4.36
CA ASN A 151 -6.17 -15.68 -3.82
C ASN A 151 -7.19 -16.56 -4.57
N SER A 152 -6.99 -16.78 -5.87
CA SER A 152 -7.83 -17.70 -6.65
C SER A 152 -7.56 -19.18 -6.34
N ASN A 153 -6.43 -19.51 -5.70
CA ASN A 153 -6.01 -20.87 -5.35
C ASN A 153 -5.74 -20.99 -3.84
N ARG A 154 -6.55 -20.31 -3.01
CA ARG A 154 -6.32 -20.20 -1.56
C ARG A 154 -6.20 -21.57 -0.88
N ASP A 155 -7.01 -22.55 -1.28
CA ASP A 155 -6.97 -23.89 -0.71
C ASP A 155 -5.63 -24.59 -0.98
N THR A 156 -5.09 -24.47 -2.20
CA THR A 156 -3.77 -25.01 -2.54
C THR A 156 -2.66 -24.32 -1.76
N VAL A 157 -2.73 -23.00 -1.62
CA VAL A 157 -1.77 -22.23 -0.82
C VAL A 157 -1.83 -22.68 0.65
N ASN A 158 -3.03 -22.85 1.21
CA ASN A 158 -3.21 -23.34 2.58
C ASN A 158 -2.62 -24.73 2.76
N MET A 159 -2.86 -25.67 1.83
CA MET A 159 -2.25 -27.00 1.88
C MET A 159 -0.72 -26.95 1.88
N VAL A 160 -0.12 -26.10 1.02
CA VAL A 160 1.33 -25.90 0.96
C VAL A 160 1.90 -25.38 2.28
N VAL A 161 1.22 -24.43 2.92
CA VAL A 161 1.64 -23.84 4.20
C VAL A 161 1.41 -24.82 5.35
N ASP A 162 0.28 -25.52 5.39
CA ASP A 162 -0.01 -26.52 6.41
C ASP A 162 1.00 -27.66 6.38
N GLU A 163 1.34 -28.17 5.18
CA GLU A 163 2.38 -29.20 5.01
C GLU A 163 3.75 -28.68 5.50
N CYS A 164 4.09 -27.43 5.21
CA CYS A 164 5.32 -26.77 5.70
C CYS A 164 5.40 -26.83 7.23
N LEU A 165 4.36 -26.33 7.90
CA LEU A 165 4.32 -26.20 9.36
C LEU A 165 4.21 -27.56 10.06
N GLN A 166 3.64 -28.58 9.41
CA GLN A 166 3.57 -29.95 9.94
C GLN A 166 4.91 -30.69 9.79
N ALA A 167 5.56 -30.57 8.63
CA ALA A 167 6.81 -31.26 8.34
C ALA A 167 8.02 -30.64 9.03
N MET A 168 7.98 -29.32 9.27
CA MET A 168 9.07 -28.55 9.86
C MET A 168 8.59 -27.87 11.15
N PRO A 169 8.66 -28.55 12.30
CA PRO A 169 8.39 -27.91 13.60
C PRO A 169 9.48 -26.88 13.93
N TYR A 170 9.10 -25.73 14.51
CA TYR A 170 10.00 -24.60 14.71
C TYR A 170 11.10 -24.88 15.73
N GLU A 171 10.91 -25.84 16.63
CA GLU A 171 11.94 -26.24 17.60
C GLU A 171 13.17 -26.87 16.93
N LYS A 172 13.05 -27.30 15.67
CA LYS A 172 14.11 -27.98 14.90
C LYS A 172 14.56 -27.23 13.66
N ASN A 173 13.84 -26.18 13.27
CA ASN A 173 14.05 -25.45 12.01
C ASN A 173 14.10 -23.96 12.31
N ASP A 174 14.91 -23.21 11.58
CA ASP A 174 15.03 -21.76 11.74
C ASP A 174 14.28 -21.02 10.62
N LEU A 175 14.21 -19.68 10.67
CA LEU A 175 13.48 -18.87 9.69
C LEU A 175 13.88 -19.18 8.24
N ILE A 176 15.18 -19.36 7.99
CA ILE A 176 15.72 -19.69 6.66
C ILE A 176 15.10 -20.97 6.07
N ASP A 177 14.75 -21.96 6.89
CA ASP A 177 14.19 -23.23 6.40
C ASP A 177 12.78 -23.04 5.85
N TYR A 178 11.96 -22.21 6.51
CA TYR A 178 10.63 -21.83 6.04
C TYR A 178 10.68 -20.98 4.77
N VAL A 179 11.62 -20.02 4.70
CA VAL A 179 11.84 -19.23 3.49
C VAL A 179 12.30 -20.14 2.33
N LYS A 180 13.23 -21.06 2.58
CA LYS A 180 13.69 -22.06 1.60
C LYS A 180 12.55 -22.93 1.10
N TYR A 181 11.67 -23.37 1.99
CA TYR A 181 10.47 -24.12 1.61
C TYR A 181 9.56 -23.29 0.70
N GLY A 182 9.25 -22.04 1.07
CA GLY A 182 8.43 -21.14 0.26
C GLY A 182 9.01 -20.92 -1.14
N VAL A 183 10.33 -20.71 -1.24
CA VAL A 183 11.04 -20.60 -2.54
C VAL A 183 10.84 -21.86 -3.38
N ARG A 184 11.04 -23.05 -2.79
CA ARG A 184 10.86 -24.31 -3.51
C ARG A 184 9.41 -24.56 -3.93
N ALA A 185 8.45 -24.30 -3.04
CA ALA A 185 7.04 -24.48 -3.30
C ALA A 185 6.54 -23.56 -4.43
N SER A 186 7.01 -22.31 -4.46
CA SER A 186 6.63 -21.34 -5.50
C SER A 186 6.94 -21.82 -6.93
N LYS A 187 8.06 -22.55 -7.13
CA LYS A 187 8.44 -23.12 -8.44
C LYS A 187 7.43 -24.14 -8.94
N SER A 188 6.80 -24.89 -8.02
CA SER A 188 5.79 -25.89 -8.35
C SER A 188 4.41 -25.26 -8.59
N MET A 189 4.15 -24.12 -7.95
CA MET A 189 2.88 -23.39 -8.08
C MET A 189 2.81 -22.49 -9.31
N PHE A 190 3.96 -22.10 -9.88
CA PHE A 190 3.99 -21.17 -11.00
C PHE A 190 3.61 -21.81 -12.33
N ASP A 191 2.40 -21.52 -12.83
CA ASP A 191 2.00 -21.84 -14.19
C ASP A 191 2.03 -20.59 -15.09
N THR A 192 2.87 -20.66 -16.13
CA THR A 192 3.06 -19.58 -17.09
C THR A 192 1.77 -19.17 -17.82
N ARG A 193 0.88 -20.12 -18.12
CA ARG A 193 -0.39 -19.87 -18.81
C ARG A 193 -1.35 -19.12 -17.89
N VAL A 194 -1.38 -19.48 -16.61
CA VAL A 194 -2.18 -18.79 -15.60
C VAL A 194 -1.68 -17.35 -15.44
N ALA A 195 -0.37 -17.15 -15.30
CA ALA A 195 0.21 -15.80 -15.24
C ALA A 195 -0.13 -14.96 -16.48
N GLY A 196 0.02 -15.52 -17.69
CA GLY A 196 -0.33 -14.84 -18.95
C GLY A 196 -1.82 -14.49 -19.06
N ALA A 197 -2.71 -15.38 -18.58
CA ALA A 197 -4.14 -15.12 -18.51
C ALA A 197 -4.47 -13.97 -17.54
N GLN A 198 -3.83 -13.92 -16.37
CA GLN A 198 -4.01 -12.81 -15.43
C GLN A 198 -3.55 -11.48 -16.02
N LEU A 199 -2.38 -11.43 -16.67
CA LEU A 199 -1.88 -10.22 -17.32
C LEU A 199 -2.82 -9.75 -18.44
N THR A 200 -3.36 -10.70 -19.23
CA THR A 200 -4.35 -10.39 -20.28
C THR A 200 -5.63 -9.79 -19.68
N ARG A 201 -6.12 -10.37 -18.58
CA ARG A 201 -7.29 -9.86 -17.84
C ARG A 201 -7.03 -8.46 -17.29
N ILE A 202 -5.88 -8.22 -16.66
CA ILE A 202 -5.51 -6.90 -16.15
C ILE A 202 -5.52 -5.89 -17.30
N ARG A 203 -4.82 -6.20 -18.40
CA ARG A 203 -4.73 -5.32 -19.57
C ARG A 203 -6.09 -4.96 -20.17
N SER A 204 -7.04 -5.90 -20.20
CA SER A 204 -8.36 -5.68 -20.81
C SER A 204 -9.30 -4.80 -19.97
N HIS A 205 -8.99 -4.56 -18.70
CA HIS A 205 -9.84 -3.79 -17.78
C HIS A 205 -9.29 -2.43 -17.39
N LEU A 206 -8.02 -2.15 -17.72
CA LEU A 206 -7.38 -0.88 -17.36
C LEU A 206 -8.23 0.34 -17.80
N GLN A 207 -8.35 1.30 -16.90
CA GLN A 207 -8.93 2.63 -17.08
C GLN A 207 -7.87 3.68 -16.68
N PRO A 208 -6.79 3.84 -17.49
CA PRO A 208 -5.65 4.63 -17.08
C PRO A 208 -5.98 6.12 -17.00
N GLY A 209 -5.56 6.76 -15.91
CA GLY A 209 -5.58 8.20 -15.73
C GLY A 209 -4.19 8.83 -15.67
N LEU A 210 -4.16 10.16 -15.61
CA LEU A 210 -2.96 10.99 -15.56
C LEU A 210 -2.56 11.43 -14.16
N VAL A 211 -3.49 11.50 -13.20
CA VAL A 211 -3.17 11.78 -11.79
C VAL A 211 -2.56 10.53 -11.16
N PRO A 212 -1.31 10.60 -10.66
CA PRO A 212 -0.71 9.52 -9.90
C PRO A 212 -1.42 9.28 -8.56
N LEU A 213 -1.62 8.01 -8.24
CA LEU A 213 -2.35 7.52 -7.08
C LEU A 213 -1.46 6.58 -6.25
N GLY A 214 -1.53 6.72 -4.94
CA GLY A 214 -0.95 5.80 -3.96
C GLY A 214 -2.00 5.35 -2.95
N ILE A 215 -1.70 4.27 -2.25
CA ILE A 215 -2.53 3.68 -1.20
C ILE A 215 -1.68 3.36 0.02
N GLU A 216 -2.29 3.46 1.19
CA GLU A 216 -1.82 2.82 2.43
C GLU A 216 -3.01 2.09 3.03
N LEU A 217 -2.81 0.86 3.47
CA LEU A 217 -3.82 -0.02 4.03
C LEU A 217 -3.42 -0.34 5.47
N GLU A 218 -4.33 -0.17 6.43
CA GLU A 218 -4.11 -0.60 7.81
C GLU A 218 -5.00 -1.81 8.11
N LEU A 219 -4.38 -2.87 8.63
CA LEU A 219 -5.05 -4.11 9.04
C LEU A 219 -4.86 -4.35 10.55
N SER A 220 -5.90 -4.79 11.24
CA SER A 220 -5.84 -5.18 12.65
C SER A 220 -7.04 -6.04 13.06
N ASN A 221 -6.79 -7.14 13.77
CA ASN A 221 -7.83 -8.01 14.35
C ASN A 221 -8.56 -7.39 15.54
N VAL A 222 -8.01 -6.31 16.11
CA VAL A 222 -8.58 -5.58 17.25
C VAL A 222 -9.09 -4.19 16.86
N GLY A 223 -9.09 -3.87 15.56
CA GLY A 223 -9.57 -2.60 15.02
C GLY A 223 -8.85 -1.40 15.65
N ALA A 224 -9.61 -0.41 16.10
CA ALA A 224 -9.05 0.81 16.69
C ALA A 224 -8.23 0.55 17.97
N ALA A 225 -8.41 -0.59 18.65
CA ALA A 225 -7.60 -0.98 19.81
C ALA A 225 -6.19 -1.47 19.42
N ALA A 226 -5.79 -1.37 18.15
CA ALA A 226 -4.44 -1.67 17.70
C ALA A 226 -3.42 -0.68 18.24
N VAL A 227 -3.82 0.52 18.67
CA VAL A 227 -2.94 1.61 19.14
C VAL A 227 -3.46 2.23 20.43
N GLU A 228 -2.62 3.02 21.10
CA GLU A 228 -3.04 3.80 22.27
C GLU A 228 -3.75 5.09 21.87
N PRO A 229 -4.67 5.62 22.72
CA PRO A 229 -5.13 5.08 24.01
C PRO A 229 -6.21 3.99 23.91
N GLN A 230 -6.74 3.70 22.73
CA GLN A 230 -7.90 2.83 22.50
C GLN A 230 -7.63 1.41 23.01
N ARG A 231 -6.40 0.91 22.87
CA ARG A 231 -5.96 -0.37 23.45
C ARG A 231 -6.18 -0.41 24.96
N SER A 232 -5.66 0.56 25.69
CA SER A 232 -5.83 0.66 27.15
C SER A 232 -7.29 0.82 27.58
N ILE A 233 -8.08 1.55 26.80
CA ILE A 233 -9.51 1.78 27.07
C ILE A 233 -10.32 0.51 26.87
N GLN A 234 -10.15 -0.16 25.73
CA GLN A 234 -10.96 -1.31 25.35
C GLN A 234 -10.46 -2.63 25.99
N LYS A 235 -9.19 -2.69 26.40
CA LYS A 235 -8.54 -3.86 27.00
C LYS A 235 -8.69 -5.13 26.15
N VAL A 236 -8.66 -4.95 24.83
CA VAL A 236 -8.75 -6.04 23.85
C VAL A 236 -7.35 -6.55 23.56
N HIS A 237 -7.21 -7.87 23.46
CA HIS A 237 -5.98 -8.56 23.11
C HIS A 237 -6.12 -9.20 21.73
N ASP A 238 -5.08 -9.14 20.90
CA ASP A 238 -5.03 -9.83 19.61
C ASP A 238 -4.52 -11.26 19.81
N PRO A 239 -5.38 -12.30 19.72
CA PRO A 239 -4.97 -13.67 19.98
C PRO A 239 -4.12 -14.29 18.87
N ILE A 240 -3.99 -13.64 17.71
CA ILE A 240 -3.31 -14.21 16.54
C ILE A 240 -1.89 -13.69 16.39
N TYR A 241 -1.68 -12.38 16.55
CA TYR A 241 -0.39 -11.75 16.31
C TYR A 241 0.10 -10.83 17.45
N ASP A 242 -0.68 -10.69 18.54
CA ASP A 242 -0.38 -9.74 19.63
C ASP A 242 -0.03 -8.33 19.12
N GLY A 243 -0.88 -7.77 18.24
CA GLY A 243 -0.65 -6.45 17.66
C GLY A 243 0.59 -6.37 16.77
N PHE A 244 1.01 -7.50 16.21
CA PHE A 244 2.18 -7.65 15.35
C PHE A 244 3.54 -7.36 16.01
N ILE A 245 3.66 -7.53 17.34
CA ILE A 245 4.89 -7.20 18.09
C ILE A 245 6.16 -7.91 17.59
N TYR A 246 6.06 -9.12 17.06
CA TYR A 246 7.19 -9.92 16.55
C TYR A 246 7.43 -9.76 15.04
N PHE A 247 6.82 -8.78 14.38
CA PHE A 247 6.91 -8.61 12.92
C PHE A 247 8.36 -8.53 12.40
N TYR A 248 9.22 -7.77 13.10
CA TYR A 248 10.62 -7.62 12.75
C TYR A 248 11.46 -8.86 13.09
N ASP A 249 11.12 -9.62 14.14
CA ASP A 249 11.80 -10.87 14.48
C ASP A 249 11.66 -11.94 13.38
N PHE A 250 10.51 -11.97 12.70
CA PHE A 250 10.26 -12.85 11.55
C PHE A 250 10.72 -12.24 10.22
N HIS A 251 11.47 -11.13 10.27
CA HIS A 251 12.03 -10.43 9.09
C HIS A 251 10.97 -10.01 8.07
N LEU A 252 9.73 -9.79 8.53
CA LEU A 252 8.60 -9.47 7.66
C LEU A 252 8.70 -8.06 7.07
N ASP A 253 9.45 -7.15 7.66
CA ASP A 253 9.76 -5.83 7.09
C ASP A 253 10.55 -5.94 5.78
N VAL A 254 11.46 -6.91 5.71
CA VAL A 254 12.18 -7.24 4.49
C VAL A 254 11.31 -8.07 3.57
N LEU A 255 10.67 -9.14 4.05
CA LEU A 255 9.89 -10.02 3.18
C LEU A 255 8.66 -9.32 2.58
N SER A 256 8.07 -8.33 3.25
CA SER A 256 6.91 -7.59 2.76
C SER A 256 7.26 -6.34 1.94
N TRP A 257 8.53 -6.13 1.59
CA TRP A 257 9.00 -4.89 0.95
C TRP A 257 8.24 -4.51 -0.34
N LYS A 258 7.75 -5.48 -1.11
CA LYS A 258 6.98 -5.25 -2.35
C LYS A 258 5.61 -4.64 -2.07
N LEU A 259 5.07 -4.93 -0.89
CA LEU A 259 3.84 -4.35 -0.36
C LEU A 259 4.12 -3.12 0.51
N GLY A 260 5.38 -2.80 0.80
CA GLY A 260 5.78 -1.70 1.68
C GLY A 260 5.32 -1.91 3.13
N GLY A 261 5.40 -3.14 3.63
CA GLY A 261 4.87 -3.50 4.94
C GLY A 261 5.70 -3.03 6.14
N TYR A 262 5.03 -2.56 7.18
CA TYR A 262 5.62 -2.20 8.48
C TYR A 262 4.53 -2.13 9.55
N ILE A 263 4.95 -1.95 10.81
CA ILE A 263 4.03 -1.77 11.94
C ILE A 263 3.92 -0.28 12.29
N ASP A 264 2.69 0.25 12.25
CA ASP A 264 2.39 1.62 12.64
C ASP A 264 1.63 1.66 13.98
N ASP A 265 2.23 2.31 14.97
CA ASP A 265 1.67 2.51 16.31
C ASP A 265 1.10 3.93 16.52
N HIS A 266 1.08 4.74 15.44
CA HIS A 266 0.66 6.15 15.42
C HIS A 266 1.48 7.08 16.33
N THR A 267 2.62 6.64 16.86
CA THR A 267 3.55 7.50 17.62
C THR A 267 4.48 8.33 16.72
N GLY A 268 4.58 7.94 15.45
CA GLY A 268 5.49 8.55 14.48
C GLY A 268 6.96 8.13 14.63
N SER A 269 7.28 7.26 15.59
CA SER A 269 8.65 6.75 15.74
C SER A 269 8.94 5.66 14.71
N THR A 270 10.19 5.61 14.22
CA THR A 270 10.64 4.65 13.20
C THR A 270 11.49 3.51 13.77
N ASP A 271 11.71 3.45 15.09
CA ASP A 271 12.51 2.38 15.68
C ASP A 271 11.83 1.02 15.48
N GLN A 272 12.61 0.06 15.00
CA GLN A 272 12.18 -1.32 14.73
C GLN A 272 12.01 -2.18 16.01
N GLY A 273 11.82 -1.54 17.16
CA GLY A 273 11.61 -2.23 18.43
C GLY A 273 10.27 -2.96 18.49
N GLN A 274 10.13 -3.85 19.48
CA GLN A 274 8.89 -4.58 19.77
C GLN A 274 7.74 -3.60 20.06
N ARG A 275 6.90 -3.37 19.06
CA ARG A 275 5.77 -2.44 19.11
C ARG A 275 4.52 -3.12 18.62
N ARG A 276 3.42 -2.76 19.27
CA ARG A 276 2.08 -3.19 18.88
C ARG A 276 1.43 -2.10 18.06
N GLY A 277 0.84 -2.45 16.92
CA GLY A 277 0.24 -1.48 16.01
C GLY A 277 -0.59 -2.13 14.90
N PHE A 278 -0.94 -1.32 13.90
CA PHE A 278 -1.52 -1.81 12.67
C PHE A 278 -0.44 -2.46 11.80
N LEU A 279 -0.80 -3.54 11.12
CA LEU A 279 -0.05 -3.97 9.94
C LEU A 279 -0.39 -2.99 8.81
N GLU A 280 0.54 -2.08 8.50
CA GLU A 280 0.38 -1.13 7.41
C GLU A 280 1.05 -1.65 6.14
N LEU A 281 0.37 -1.50 5.00
CA LEU A 281 0.85 -1.90 3.68
C LEU A 281 0.71 -0.73 2.70
N ALA A 282 1.81 -0.32 2.10
CA ALA A 282 1.89 0.80 1.17
C ALA A 282 2.67 0.43 -0.11
N PRO A 283 2.06 -0.26 -1.09
CA PRO A 283 2.74 -0.59 -2.35
C PRO A 283 3.33 0.65 -3.03
N GLY A 284 4.64 0.61 -3.27
CA GLY A 284 5.41 1.74 -3.78
C GLY A 284 6.15 2.55 -2.72
N ARG A 285 6.00 2.25 -1.43
CA ARG A 285 6.89 2.74 -0.37
C ARG A 285 8.27 2.09 -0.53
N LEU A 286 9.31 2.92 -0.55
CA LEU A 286 10.69 2.48 -0.78
C LEU A 286 11.56 2.59 0.48
N ASN A 287 11.11 3.28 1.54
CA ASN A 287 11.78 3.27 2.84
C ASN A 287 10.78 3.35 4.02
N ILE A 288 11.22 2.94 5.20
CA ILE A 288 10.39 2.91 6.41
C ILE A 288 10.02 4.33 6.87
N ALA A 289 10.87 5.34 6.67
CA ALA A 289 10.51 6.72 6.99
C ALA A 289 9.40 7.31 6.09
N GLY A 290 8.99 6.62 5.03
CA GLY A 290 7.90 7.05 4.12
C GLY A 290 8.23 8.27 3.27
N GLU A 291 9.45 8.80 3.38
CA GLU A 291 9.92 9.94 2.59
C GLU A 291 10.21 9.55 1.14
N LEU A 292 10.60 8.30 0.91
CA LEU A 292 10.88 7.74 -0.41
C LEU A 292 9.74 6.82 -0.84
N SER A 293 8.97 7.24 -1.84
CA SER A 293 7.87 6.44 -2.39
C SER A 293 7.62 6.75 -3.86
N ARG A 294 6.99 5.80 -4.54
CA ARG A 294 6.40 5.97 -5.87
C ARG A 294 4.89 5.73 -5.81
N PRO A 295 4.09 6.47 -6.59
CA PRO A 295 2.68 6.17 -6.74
C PRO A 295 2.49 4.75 -7.30
N ALA A 296 1.52 4.01 -6.78
CA ALA A 296 1.22 2.66 -7.23
C ALA A 296 0.77 2.65 -8.71
N THR A 297 -0.11 3.56 -9.12
CA THR A 297 -0.65 3.63 -10.49
C THR A 297 -1.33 4.99 -10.76
N GLY A 298 -1.74 5.27 -12.00
CA GLY A 298 -2.70 6.33 -12.32
C GLY A 298 -4.12 5.83 -12.60
N ASP A 299 -4.31 4.51 -12.53
CA ASP A 299 -5.50 3.77 -12.90
C ASP A 299 -6.33 3.41 -11.65
N PRO A 300 -7.55 3.96 -11.49
CA PRO A 300 -8.41 3.67 -10.34
C PRO A 300 -8.84 2.20 -10.24
N TRP A 301 -9.04 1.52 -11.38
CA TRP A 301 -9.41 0.10 -11.39
C TRP A 301 -8.26 -0.75 -10.87
N LEU A 302 -7.05 -0.55 -11.38
CA LEU A 302 -5.85 -1.27 -10.91
C LEU A 302 -5.61 -1.04 -9.41
N LEU A 303 -5.79 0.20 -8.94
CA LEU A 303 -5.65 0.53 -7.52
C LEU A 303 -6.71 -0.16 -6.66
N ASN A 304 -7.97 -0.16 -7.09
CA ASN A 304 -9.06 -0.87 -6.42
C ASN A 304 -8.83 -2.38 -6.35
N GLN A 305 -8.31 -2.98 -7.41
CA GLN A 305 -7.96 -4.41 -7.42
C GLN A 305 -6.80 -4.69 -6.45
N LEU A 306 -5.74 -3.87 -6.44
CA LEU A 306 -4.66 -4.01 -5.46
C LEU A 306 -5.18 -3.93 -4.02
N ILE A 307 -6.04 -2.96 -3.69
CA ILE A 307 -6.66 -2.83 -2.36
C ILE A 307 -7.36 -4.14 -1.96
N ASN A 308 -8.24 -4.64 -2.82
CA ASN A 308 -9.04 -5.83 -2.51
C ASN A 308 -8.19 -7.10 -2.42
N GLU A 309 -7.25 -7.29 -3.34
CA GLU A 309 -6.43 -8.48 -3.40
C GLU A 309 -5.39 -8.54 -2.29
N ILE A 310 -4.88 -7.39 -1.84
CA ILE A 310 -4.04 -7.32 -0.63
C ILE A 310 -4.87 -7.69 0.60
N VAL A 311 -6.06 -7.11 0.77
CA VAL A 311 -6.95 -7.43 1.91
C VAL A 311 -7.38 -8.91 1.91
N ASN A 312 -7.53 -9.53 0.74
CA ASN A 312 -7.86 -10.95 0.64
C ASN A 312 -6.67 -11.87 0.92
N PHE A 313 -5.45 -11.40 0.65
CA PHE A 313 -4.22 -12.17 0.87
C PHE A 313 -3.88 -12.32 2.35
N PHE A 314 -4.02 -11.25 3.14
CA PHE A 314 -3.83 -11.29 4.58
C PHE A 314 -5.10 -11.79 5.28
N ASP A 315 -4.96 -12.77 6.17
CA ASP A 315 -6.06 -13.20 7.04
C ASP A 315 -6.15 -12.32 8.30
N VAL A 316 -6.21 -11.01 8.07
CA VAL A 316 -6.28 -9.96 9.10
C VAL A 316 -7.47 -9.06 8.77
N HIS A 317 -8.19 -8.60 9.79
CA HIS A 317 -9.34 -7.73 9.55
C HIS A 317 -8.90 -6.38 8.97
N PRO A 318 -9.54 -5.90 7.89
CA PRO A 318 -9.27 -4.57 7.37
C PRO A 318 -9.73 -3.50 8.36
N HIS A 319 -8.96 -2.42 8.48
CA HIS A 319 -9.29 -1.31 9.38
C HIS A 319 -9.42 0.03 8.66
N SER A 320 -8.38 0.49 7.97
CA SER A 320 -8.40 1.80 7.33
C SER A 320 -7.67 1.84 5.98
N LEU A 321 -8.06 2.82 5.16
CA LEU A 321 -7.51 3.06 3.84
C LEU A 321 -7.12 4.54 3.74
N HIS A 322 -5.89 4.80 3.33
CA HIS A 322 -5.44 6.12 2.93
C HIS A 322 -5.28 6.17 1.41
N LEU A 323 -5.83 7.21 0.80
CA LEU A 323 -5.66 7.48 -0.63
C LEU A 323 -4.82 8.72 -0.84
N SER A 324 -3.77 8.56 -1.64
CA SER A 324 -2.77 9.59 -1.92
C SER A 324 -2.84 10.01 -3.38
N LEU A 325 -2.96 11.30 -3.65
CA LEU A 325 -3.03 11.87 -4.99
C LEU A 325 -1.91 12.89 -5.19
N GLN A 326 -1.12 12.74 -6.23
CA GLN A 326 -0.06 13.71 -6.52
C GLN A 326 -0.65 15.03 -7.06
N LEU A 327 -0.29 16.14 -6.41
CA LEU A 327 -0.72 17.49 -6.78
C LEU A 327 0.04 18.02 -8.00
N ARG A 328 -0.65 18.80 -8.82
CA ARG A 328 -0.04 19.55 -9.93
C ARG A 328 0.69 20.77 -9.38
N LYS A 329 1.77 21.18 -10.05
CA LYS A 329 2.54 22.37 -9.66
C LYS A 329 1.68 23.65 -9.56
N ASN A 330 0.69 23.79 -10.44
CA ASN A 330 -0.21 24.96 -10.46
C ASN A 330 -1.32 24.91 -9.38
N GLN A 331 -1.47 23.81 -8.66
CA GLN A 331 -2.41 23.65 -7.55
C GLN A 331 -1.82 24.06 -6.20
N LEU A 332 -0.49 24.02 -6.09
CA LEU A 332 0.23 24.33 -4.85
C LEU A 332 0.07 25.80 -4.48
N GLY A 333 -0.25 26.05 -3.20
CA GLY A 333 -0.52 27.37 -2.65
C GLY A 333 -1.88 27.95 -3.07
N ARG A 334 -2.68 27.22 -3.85
CA ARG A 334 -4.03 27.62 -4.31
C ARG A 334 -5.12 26.68 -3.79
N GLN A 335 -4.79 25.83 -2.83
CA GLN A 335 -5.74 24.89 -2.27
C GLN A 335 -6.81 25.61 -1.44
N ARG A 336 -8.00 25.00 -1.33
CA ARG A 336 -9.18 25.57 -0.65
C ARG A 336 -9.72 24.63 0.41
N ILE A 337 -10.27 25.21 1.47
CA ILE A 337 -10.98 24.42 2.50
C ILE A 337 -12.26 23.83 1.90
N LEU A 338 -12.47 22.53 2.13
CA LEU A 338 -13.67 21.84 1.66
C LEU A 338 -14.93 22.38 2.35
N PRO A 339 -16.04 22.59 1.63
CA PRO A 339 -17.30 22.96 2.26
C PRO A 339 -17.81 21.81 3.11
N LEU A 340 -18.42 22.11 4.27
CA LEU A 340 -18.98 21.11 5.19
C LEU A 340 -19.88 20.09 4.47
N GLY A 341 -20.73 20.53 3.54
CA GLY A 341 -21.59 19.64 2.76
C GLY A 341 -20.84 18.61 1.91
N PHE A 342 -19.66 18.97 1.39
CA PHE A 342 -18.81 18.05 0.62
C PHE A 342 -18.12 17.05 1.54
N VAL A 343 -17.70 17.48 2.73
CA VAL A 343 -17.13 16.59 3.74
C VAL A 343 -18.16 15.57 4.22
N LYS A 344 -19.42 15.97 4.42
CA LYS A 344 -20.53 15.05 4.70
C LYS A 344 -20.72 14.02 3.57
N CYS A 345 -20.67 14.44 2.30
CA CYS A 345 -20.73 13.51 1.16
C CYS A 345 -19.57 12.50 1.21
N LEU A 346 -18.34 12.96 1.46
CA LEU A 346 -17.17 12.09 1.54
C LEU A 346 -17.27 11.09 2.69
N LEU A 347 -17.66 11.54 3.89
CA LEU A 347 -17.87 10.65 5.04
C LEU A 347 -19.03 9.66 4.80
N ALA A 348 -20.08 10.05 4.10
CA ALA A 348 -21.14 9.11 3.70
C ALA A 348 -20.66 8.06 2.68
N LEU A 349 -19.70 8.41 1.81
CA LEU A 349 -19.16 7.52 0.79
C LEU A 349 -18.05 6.58 1.31
N GLY A 350 -17.28 7.01 2.31
CA GLY A 350 -16.11 6.26 2.77
C GLY A 350 -15.84 6.28 4.27
N GLY A 351 -16.58 7.04 5.08
CA GLY A 351 -16.32 7.20 6.51
C GLY A 351 -16.75 6.04 7.42
N GLY A 352 -17.17 4.90 6.85
CA GLY A 352 -17.68 3.75 7.60
C GLY A 352 -19.01 4.03 8.31
N PRO A 353 -20.10 4.33 7.57
CA PRO A 353 -21.41 4.47 8.18
C PRO A 353 -21.87 3.11 8.76
N GLU A 354 -21.97 3.03 10.07
CA GLU A 354 -22.34 1.81 10.80
C GLU A 354 -23.69 2.00 11.48
N ARG A 355 -24.37 0.88 11.79
CA ARG A 355 -25.57 0.89 12.62
C ARG A 355 -25.20 0.63 14.07
N ARG A 356 -25.67 1.49 14.98
CA ARG A 356 -25.63 1.24 16.43
C ARG A 356 -26.63 0.15 16.82
N SER A 357 -26.50 -0.36 18.04
CA SER A 357 -27.49 -1.27 18.67
C SER A 357 -28.90 -0.68 18.70
N THR A 358 -29.01 0.65 18.74
CA THR A 358 -30.28 1.40 18.65
C THR A 358 -30.89 1.43 17.24
N GLY A 359 -30.23 0.83 16.25
CA GLY A 359 -30.60 0.85 14.83
C GLY A 359 -30.16 2.12 14.09
N ARG A 360 -29.84 3.21 14.81
CA ARG A 360 -29.41 4.49 14.24
C ARG A 360 -28.06 4.39 13.54
N LEU A 361 -27.93 5.08 12.41
CA LEU A 361 -26.64 5.21 11.72
C LEU A 361 -25.72 6.20 12.43
N TRP A 362 -24.41 5.99 12.31
CA TRP A 362 -23.37 6.93 12.73
C TRP A 362 -22.10 6.70 11.89
N VAL A 363 -21.17 7.66 11.87
CA VAL A 363 -19.91 7.55 11.13
C VAL A 363 -18.80 7.12 12.10
N SER A 364 -18.38 5.85 12.03
CA SER A 364 -17.52 5.25 13.07
C SER A 364 -16.14 5.90 13.17
N ARG A 365 -15.55 6.29 12.02
CA ARG A 365 -14.24 6.97 11.96
C ARG A 365 -14.18 8.23 12.83
N MET A 366 -15.27 9.00 12.85
CA MET A 366 -15.35 10.23 13.62
C MET A 366 -15.61 9.99 15.11
N GLY A 367 -16.36 8.95 15.45
CA GLY A 367 -16.83 8.74 16.82
C GLY A 367 -15.96 7.83 17.66
N TYR A 368 -15.00 7.10 17.06
CA TYR A 368 -13.88 6.47 17.77
C TYR A 368 -12.62 7.35 17.85
N ASP A 369 -12.74 8.61 17.40
CA ASP A 369 -11.64 9.57 17.31
C ASP A 369 -10.44 9.09 16.45
N GLU A 370 -10.67 8.12 15.55
CA GLU A 370 -9.64 7.50 14.69
C GLU A 370 -9.01 8.49 13.69
N ILE A 371 -9.65 9.62 13.46
CA ILE A 371 -9.15 10.68 12.56
C ILE A 371 -8.96 12.01 13.29
N LYS A 372 -8.86 11.99 14.62
CA LYS A 372 -8.53 13.18 15.42
C LYS A 372 -7.12 13.06 15.99
N GLN A 373 -6.41 14.17 16.04
CA GLN A 373 -5.13 14.29 16.73
C GLN A 373 -5.18 15.43 17.74
N TYR A 374 -4.35 15.34 18.78
CA TYR A 374 -4.32 16.28 19.89
C TYR A 374 -2.91 16.85 20.19
N GLU A 375 -1.87 16.41 19.46
CA GLU A 375 -0.47 16.73 19.76
C GLU A 375 -0.19 18.24 19.76
N TYR A 376 -0.76 18.98 18.81
CA TYR A 376 -0.63 20.43 18.67
C TYR A 376 -1.94 21.18 18.93
N GLY A 377 -2.91 20.51 19.59
CA GLY A 377 -4.31 20.92 19.70
C GLY A 377 -5.25 19.98 18.94
N GLU A 378 -6.55 20.07 19.21
CA GLU A 378 -7.56 19.24 18.51
C GLU A 378 -7.56 19.57 17.02
N GLU A 379 -7.35 18.55 16.19
CA GLU A 379 -7.39 18.66 14.73
C GLU A 379 -8.01 17.41 14.11
N LEU A 380 -8.59 17.57 12.91
CA LEU A 380 -9.14 16.46 12.14
C LEU A 380 -8.17 16.07 11.04
N VAL A 381 -7.57 14.88 11.12
CA VAL A 381 -6.65 14.34 10.12
C VAL A 381 -7.43 13.76 8.93
N PHE A 382 -8.29 14.56 8.32
CA PHE A 382 -9.13 14.15 7.20
C PHE A 382 -8.36 14.17 5.88
N ALA A 383 -7.63 15.26 5.65
CA ALA A 383 -6.86 15.52 4.45
C ALA A 383 -5.56 16.24 4.82
N ARG A 384 -4.41 15.76 4.33
CA ARG A 384 -3.07 16.31 4.59
C ARG A 384 -2.23 16.39 3.33
N THR A 385 -1.56 17.51 3.12
CA THR A 385 -0.56 17.70 2.09
C THR A 385 0.81 17.36 2.65
N SER A 386 1.56 16.49 1.96
CA SER A 386 2.94 16.16 2.34
C SER A 386 3.87 16.22 1.14
N LYS A 387 5.16 16.40 1.43
CA LYS A 387 6.23 16.29 0.42
C LYS A 387 6.72 14.84 0.37
N ARG A 388 6.86 14.29 -0.83
CA ARG A 388 7.40 12.96 -1.07
C ARG A 388 8.57 13.03 -2.03
N ARG A 389 9.63 12.30 -1.73
CA ARG A 389 10.77 12.07 -2.63
C ARG A 389 10.57 10.71 -3.31
N TRP A 390 11.06 10.55 -4.53
CA TRP A 390 11.11 9.25 -5.20
C TRP A 390 12.53 8.89 -5.68
N TYR A 391 13.49 9.80 -5.43
CA TYR A 391 14.89 9.68 -5.80
C TYR A 391 15.76 9.84 -4.55
N LEU A 392 16.64 8.87 -4.31
CA LEU A 392 17.75 8.98 -3.38
C LEU A 392 18.86 9.73 -4.12
N GLY A 393 19.22 10.93 -3.65
CA GLY A 393 20.38 11.65 -4.21
C GLY A 393 21.67 10.83 -4.07
N GLY A 394 22.66 11.12 -4.90
CA GLY A 394 24.05 10.81 -4.55
C GLY A 394 24.57 11.87 -3.56
N ASP A 395 25.62 11.53 -2.79
CA ASP A 395 26.20 12.38 -1.75
C ASP A 395 26.26 13.87 -2.14
N ASP A 396 25.90 14.72 -1.17
CA ASP A 396 25.53 16.15 -1.24
C ASP A 396 26.54 17.13 -1.87
N ILE A 397 27.59 16.68 -2.56
CA ILE A 397 28.69 17.53 -3.01
C ILE A 397 28.64 17.86 -4.52
N ALA A 398 27.92 17.13 -5.38
CA ALA A 398 28.02 17.38 -6.84
C ALA A 398 26.72 17.41 -7.64
N ASN A 399 25.61 16.80 -7.21
CA ASN A 399 24.43 16.68 -8.07
C ASN A 399 23.18 17.23 -7.39
N LYS A 400 22.69 18.40 -7.86
CA LYS A 400 21.35 18.88 -7.51
C LYS A 400 20.34 17.76 -7.84
N PRO A 401 19.48 17.34 -6.90
CA PRO A 401 18.45 16.36 -7.21
C PRO A 401 17.63 16.86 -8.40
N PRO A 402 17.20 15.99 -9.33
CA PRO A 402 16.39 16.40 -10.47
C PRO A 402 15.24 17.30 -10.00
N ALA A 403 14.90 18.37 -10.73
CA ALA A 403 13.81 19.29 -10.33
C ALA A 403 12.42 18.61 -10.22
N GLN A 404 12.33 17.33 -10.55
CA GLN A 404 11.18 16.45 -10.43
C GLN A 404 11.25 15.48 -9.24
N ALA A 405 12.36 15.42 -8.48
CA ALA A 405 12.62 14.45 -7.41
C ALA A 405 11.69 14.62 -6.20
N THR A 406 11.22 15.84 -5.94
CA THR A 406 10.27 16.15 -4.87
C THR A 406 8.89 16.43 -5.46
N THR A 407 7.90 15.69 -4.99
CA THR A 407 6.49 15.85 -5.36
C THR A 407 5.67 16.22 -4.12
N HIS A 408 4.50 16.82 -4.34
CA HIS A 408 3.54 17.08 -3.27
C HIS A 408 2.35 16.15 -3.47
N VAL A 409 1.89 15.56 -2.38
CA VAL A 409 0.81 14.58 -2.37
C VAL A 409 -0.27 15.07 -1.41
N GLN A 410 -1.53 15.00 -1.84
CA GLN A 410 -2.68 15.12 -0.97
C GLN A 410 -3.10 13.72 -0.53
N GLN A 411 -3.05 13.47 0.77
CA GLN A 411 -3.51 12.22 1.37
C GLN A 411 -4.86 12.43 2.04
N TYR A 412 -5.78 11.49 1.85
CA TYR A 412 -7.07 11.40 2.53
C TYR A 412 -7.08 10.20 3.47
N LYS A 413 -7.35 10.41 4.76
CA LYS A 413 -7.24 9.37 5.81
C LYS A 413 -8.57 8.97 6.46
N PHE A 414 -9.69 9.41 5.92
CA PHE A 414 -11.01 9.15 6.52
C PHE A 414 -11.62 7.80 6.11
N ILE A 415 -11.00 7.05 5.21
CA ILE A 415 -11.67 5.98 4.47
C ILE A 415 -11.61 4.70 5.29
N ARG A 416 -12.77 4.08 5.50
CA ARG A 416 -12.90 2.75 6.09
C ARG A 416 -12.53 1.69 5.06
N LEU A 417 -11.63 0.80 5.44
CA LEU A 417 -11.25 -0.35 4.63
C LEU A 417 -12.20 -1.52 4.95
N GLU A 418 -12.78 -2.11 3.91
CA GLU A 418 -13.75 -3.21 4.02
C GLU A 418 -13.50 -4.24 2.92
N LYS A 419 -13.75 -5.52 3.24
CA LYS A 419 -13.59 -6.60 2.26
C LYS A 419 -14.62 -6.45 1.13
N LYS A 420 -14.18 -6.61 -0.12
CA LYS A 420 -15.01 -6.61 -1.34
C LYS A 420 -15.67 -5.28 -1.68
N THR A 421 -15.28 -4.18 -1.01
CA THR A 421 -15.78 -2.85 -1.37
C THR A 421 -15.15 -2.39 -2.68
N ASN A 422 -15.98 -1.92 -3.60
CA ASN A 422 -15.50 -1.26 -4.81
C ASN A 422 -15.14 0.21 -4.48
N TYR A 423 -13.85 0.51 -4.45
CA TYR A 423 -13.29 1.82 -4.18
C TYR A 423 -13.16 2.72 -5.41
N GLU A 424 -13.38 2.22 -6.63
CA GLU A 424 -13.25 3.02 -7.85
C GLU A 424 -14.08 4.31 -7.82
N PRO A 425 -15.37 4.30 -7.40
CA PRO A 425 -16.16 5.53 -7.33
C PRO A 425 -15.58 6.53 -6.33
N LEU A 426 -15.03 6.07 -5.20
CA LEU A 426 -14.43 6.95 -4.19
C LEU A 426 -13.08 7.51 -4.65
N ILE A 427 -12.22 6.68 -5.26
CA ILE A 427 -10.94 7.11 -5.84
C ILE A 427 -11.18 8.19 -6.89
N MET A 428 -12.12 7.95 -7.81
CA MET A 428 -12.48 8.90 -8.85
C MET A 428 -13.15 10.16 -8.30
N CYS A 429 -13.98 10.02 -7.25
CA CYS A 429 -14.56 11.15 -6.54
C CYS A 429 -13.47 12.09 -5.98
N LEU A 430 -12.52 11.54 -5.21
CA LEU A 430 -11.42 12.31 -4.62
C LEU A 430 -10.55 12.96 -5.69
N LYS A 431 -10.27 12.22 -6.77
CA LYS A 431 -9.52 12.72 -7.92
C LYS A 431 -10.24 13.88 -8.60
N GLY A 432 -11.56 13.80 -8.76
CA GLY A 432 -12.36 14.84 -9.39
C GLY A 432 -12.39 16.09 -8.55
N LEU A 433 -12.66 15.95 -7.25
CA LEU A 433 -12.59 17.05 -6.30
C LEU A 433 -11.21 17.69 -6.27
N GLN A 434 -10.14 16.90 -6.24
CA GLN A 434 -8.78 17.45 -6.24
C GLN A 434 -8.50 18.28 -7.50
N LEU A 435 -8.98 17.84 -8.66
CA LEU A 435 -8.76 18.53 -9.93
C LEU A 435 -9.59 19.82 -10.07
N SER A 436 -10.85 19.82 -9.67
CA SER A 436 -11.75 20.97 -9.86
C SER A 436 -11.77 21.92 -8.66
N TYR A 437 -11.87 21.39 -7.44
CA TYR A 437 -11.99 22.18 -6.22
C TYR A 437 -10.65 22.46 -5.56
N ASN A 438 -9.67 21.57 -5.75
CA ASN A 438 -8.34 21.62 -5.16
C ASN A 438 -8.37 21.72 -3.61
N PRO A 439 -8.89 20.73 -2.88
CA PRO A 439 -8.90 20.71 -1.42
C PRO A 439 -7.51 20.91 -0.81
N ALA A 440 -7.47 21.67 0.29
CA ALA A 440 -6.31 21.82 1.17
C ALA A 440 -6.36 20.84 2.34
N ASP A 441 -5.39 20.97 3.23
CA ASP A 441 -5.47 20.43 4.58
C ASP A 441 -6.76 20.91 5.26
N TYR A 442 -7.42 20.01 5.99
CA TYR A 442 -8.76 20.24 6.50
C TYR A 442 -8.81 20.16 8.03
N LEU A 443 -9.16 21.28 8.67
CA LEU A 443 -9.32 21.43 10.14
C LEU A 443 -8.05 21.10 10.93
N THR A 444 -6.92 21.71 10.55
CA THR A 444 -5.72 21.71 11.39
C THR A 444 -5.93 22.54 12.65
N ALA A 445 -5.13 22.27 13.70
CA ALA A 445 -5.21 23.03 14.95
C ALA A 445 -5.03 24.55 14.72
N GLU A 446 -4.13 24.93 13.81
CA GLU A 446 -3.90 26.31 13.41
C GLU A 446 -5.11 26.92 12.68
N GLN A 447 -5.73 26.18 11.75
CA GLN A 447 -6.92 26.64 11.02
C GLN A 447 -8.10 26.86 11.97
N LEU A 448 -8.31 25.95 12.92
CA LEU A 448 -9.38 26.05 13.92
C LEU A 448 -9.16 27.24 14.86
N LYS A 449 -7.93 27.44 15.33
CA LYS A 449 -7.57 28.58 16.20
C LYS A 449 -7.80 29.93 15.53
N ASN A 450 -7.53 30.02 14.23
CA ASN A 450 -7.56 31.29 13.49
C ASN A 450 -8.91 31.57 12.80
N ASN A 451 -9.88 30.65 12.82
CA ASN A 451 -11.14 30.80 12.10
C ASN A 451 -12.36 30.27 12.90
N PRO A 452 -13.06 31.16 13.63
CA PRO A 452 -14.21 30.79 14.45
C PRO A 452 -15.37 30.13 13.68
N ASN A 453 -15.62 30.55 12.43
CA ASN A 453 -16.63 29.93 11.57
C ASN A 453 -16.25 28.48 11.22
N LEU A 454 -14.96 28.22 11.00
CA LEU A 454 -14.48 26.87 10.73
C LEU A 454 -14.61 25.97 11.97
N GLN A 455 -14.39 26.52 13.16
CA GLN A 455 -14.62 25.83 14.42
C GLN A 455 -16.10 25.46 14.60
N GLU A 456 -17.03 26.37 14.32
CA GLU A 456 -18.47 26.08 14.35
C GLU A 456 -18.84 24.97 13.34
N GLN A 457 -18.30 25.03 12.13
CA GLN A 457 -18.50 23.98 11.12
C GLN A 457 -17.97 22.61 11.58
N TYR A 458 -16.84 22.60 12.29
CA TYR A 458 -16.28 21.38 12.86
C TYR A 458 -17.18 20.80 13.97
N GLU A 459 -17.71 21.64 14.86
CA GLU A 459 -18.70 21.20 15.86
C GLU A 459 -19.96 20.64 15.21
N HIS A 460 -20.45 21.29 14.14
CA HIS A 460 -21.58 20.78 13.36
C HIS A 460 -21.26 19.45 12.68
N LEU A 461 -20.02 19.25 12.23
CA LEU A 461 -19.57 17.99 11.66
C LEU A 461 -19.55 16.88 12.72
N LYS A 462 -19.02 17.15 13.91
CA LYS A 462 -19.01 16.20 15.05
C LYS A 462 -20.43 15.75 15.42
N LYS A 463 -21.35 16.70 15.57
CA LYS A 463 -22.77 16.42 15.85
C LYS A 463 -23.41 15.58 14.75
N TRP A 464 -23.21 15.97 13.49
CA TRP A 464 -23.75 15.21 12.35
C TRP A 464 -23.14 13.81 12.22
N ALA A 465 -21.85 13.62 12.52
CA ALA A 465 -21.23 12.30 12.44
C ALA A 465 -21.78 11.33 13.50
N ALA A 466 -22.11 11.84 14.70
CA ALA A 466 -22.74 11.07 15.77
C ALA A 466 -24.21 10.73 15.49
N GLU A 467 -24.95 11.68 14.90
CA GLU A 467 -26.35 11.52 14.50
C GLU A 467 -26.57 12.09 13.09
N PRO A 468 -26.30 11.31 12.03
CA PRO A 468 -26.36 11.81 10.67
C PRO A 468 -27.78 12.14 10.25
N THR A 469 -27.95 13.34 9.69
CA THR A 469 -29.16 13.77 9.00
C THR A 469 -28.95 13.73 7.49
N GLU A 470 -30.04 13.73 6.73
CA GLU A 470 -29.98 13.68 5.26
C GLU A 470 -29.11 14.80 4.67
N ILE A 471 -28.31 14.42 3.68
CA ILE A 471 -27.58 15.39 2.86
C ILE A 471 -28.54 15.91 1.79
N SER A 472 -28.69 17.24 1.69
CA SER A 472 -29.63 17.83 0.74
C SER A 472 -29.32 17.43 -0.72
N GLN A 473 -30.36 17.27 -1.54
CA GLN A 473 -30.20 16.93 -2.96
C GLN A 473 -29.41 18.00 -3.72
N GLN A 474 -29.54 19.28 -3.33
CA GLN A 474 -28.76 20.36 -3.92
C GLN A 474 -27.26 20.20 -3.61
N THR A 475 -26.91 19.82 -2.38
CA THR A 475 -25.52 19.53 -1.98
C THR A 475 -24.96 18.34 -2.75
N ILE A 476 -25.72 17.24 -2.86
CA ILE A 476 -25.31 16.05 -3.62
C ILE A 476 -25.09 16.41 -5.10
N LYS A 477 -26.04 17.10 -5.73
CA LYS A 477 -25.92 17.53 -7.13
C LYS A 477 -24.68 18.40 -7.35
N ARG A 478 -24.47 19.42 -6.50
CA ARG A 478 -23.30 20.30 -6.59
C ARG A 478 -22.00 19.51 -6.44
N PHE A 479 -21.96 18.58 -5.49
CA PHE A 479 -20.80 17.72 -5.25
C PHE A 479 -20.46 16.86 -6.48
N VAL A 480 -21.45 16.15 -7.03
CA VAL A 480 -21.27 15.30 -8.23
C VAL A 480 -20.88 16.14 -9.45
N THR A 481 -21.48 17.32 -9.65
CA THR A 481 -21.10 18.24 -10.73
C THR A 481 -19.64 18.69 -10.59
N THR A 482 -19.18 19.03 -9.40
CA THR A 482 -17.78 19.40 -9.16
C THR A 482 -16.83 18.23 -9.44
N VAL A 483 -17.19 17.00 -9.08
CA VAL A 483 -16.40 15.79 -9.42
C VAL A 483 -16.31 15.61 -10.93
N HIS A 484 -17.45 15.70 -11.63
CA HIS A 484 -17.54 15.59 -13.09
C HIS A 484 -16.64 16.63 -13.79
N GLU A 485 -16.72 17.90 -13.39
CA GLU A 485 -15.86 18.96 -13.93
C GLU A 485 -14.37 18.63 -13.76
N GLY A 486 -13.98 18.05 -12.62
CA GLY A 486 -12.60 17.63 -12.40
C GLY A 486 -12.17 16.52 -13.35
N MET A 487 -13.01 15.50 -13.52
CA MET A 487 -12.77 14.37 -14.45
C MET A 487 -12.64 14.82 -15.90
N MET A 488 -13.49 15.76 -16.32
CA MET A 488 -13.47 16.32 -17.68
C MET A 488 -12.24 17.19 -17.97
N ASN A 489 -11.47 17.56 -16.93
CA ASN A 489 -10.30 18.45 -17.05
C ASN A 489 -8.96 17.76 -16.78
N GLU A 490 -8.95 16.45 -16.54
CA GLU A 490 -7.73 15.73 -16.18
C GLU A 490 -6.65 15.82 -17.28
N GLY A 491 -6.99 15.65 -18.54
CA GLY A 491 -6.07 15.68 -19.69
C GLY A 491 -5.78 17.07 -20.25
N HIS A 492 -5.84 18.12 -19.42
CA HIS A 492 -5.78 19.54 -19.82
C HIS A 492 -6.98 19.95 -20.70
N ARG A 493 -8.14 20.18 -20.05
CA ARG A 493 -9.43 20.53 -20.70
C ARG A 493 -10.07 19.41 -21.54
N ARG A 494 -9.63 18.18 -21.32
CA ARG A 494 -10.26 16.97 -21.86
C ARG A 494 -10.21 15.87 -20.80
N PRO A 495 -11.15 14.92 -20.81
CA PRO A 495 -11.07 13.77 -19.93
C PRO A 495 -9.86 12.91 -20.27
N ALA A 496 -9.23 12.31 -19.25
CA ALA A 496 -8.22 11.28 -19.45
C ALA A 496 -8.83 9.88 -19.51
N HIS A 497 -9.96 9.69 -18.82
CA HIS A 497 -10.75 8.46 -18.83
C HIS A 497 -11.76 8.44 -19.96
N THR A 498 -12.30 7.26 -20.26
CA THR A 498 -13.43 7.15 -21.19
C THR A 498 -14.67 7.84 -20.60
N LEU A 499 -15.49 8.46 -21.45
CA LEU A 499 -16.73 9.11 -21.01
C LEU A 499 -17.67 8.14 -20.31
N HIS A 500 -17.80 6.92 -20.86
CA HIS A 500 -18.61 5.87 -20.28
C HIS A 500 -18.18 5.52 -18.84
N TYR A 501 -16.87 5.43 -18.59
CA TYR A 501 -16.37 5.15 -17.25
C TYR A 501 -16.65 6.30 -16.27
N ILE A 502 -16.50 7.56 -16.72
CA ILE A 502 -16.84 8.74 -15.93
C ILE A 502 -18.34 8.73 -15.57
N ASP A 503 -19.22 8.50 -16.55
CA ASP A 503 -20.68 8.49 -16.34
C ASP A 503 -21.12 7.38 -15.38
N TRP A 504 -20.55 6.18 -15.53
CA TRP A 504 -20.79 5.06 -14.62
C TRP A 504 -20.37 5.41 -13.19
N VAL A 505 -19.15 5.93 -12.99
CA VAL A 505 -18.64 6.34 -11.68
C VAL A 505 -19.54 7.39 -11.02
N LEU A 506 -19.95 8.43 -11.77
CA LEU A 506 -20.77 9.51 -11.23
C LEU A 506 -22.15 9.00 -10.79
N SER A 507 -22.73 8.09 -11.58
CA SER A 507 -23.98 7.41 -11.25
C SER A 507 -23.83 6.59 -9.96
N GLU A 508 -22.72 5.87 -9.79
CA GLU A 508 -22.43 5.10 -8.58
C GLU A 508 -22.25 6.02 -7.35
N ILE A 509 -21.55 7.14 -7.47
CA ILE A 509 -21.38 8.12 -6.39
C ILE A 509 -22.75 8.65 -5.95
N GLU A 510 -23.58 9.08 -6.91
CA GLU A 510 -24.92 9.61 -6.61
C GLU A 510 -25.82 8.55 -5.98
N ASN A 511 -25.79 7.31 -6.50
CA ASN A 511 -26.57 6.20 -5.97
C ASN A 511 -26.18 5.85 -4.53
N ARG A 512 -24.89 5.84 -4.19
CA ARG A 512 -24.42 5.59 -2.82
C ARG A 512 -24.88 6.68 -1.86
N LEU A 513 -24.77 7.96 -2.24
CA LEU A 513 -25.26 9.09 -1.43
C LEU A 513 -26.78 9.06 -1.23
N ARG A 514 -27.55 8.74 -2.28
CA ARG A 514 -29.01 8.56 -2.19
C ARG A 514 -29.37 7.37 -1.30
N THR A 515 -28.61 6.28 -1.36
CA THR A 515 -28.81 5.09 -0.54
C THR A 515 -28.54 5.39 0.93
N PHE A 516 -27.47 6.14 1.24
CA PHE A 516 -27.19 6.64 2.59
C PHE A 516 -28.39 7.42 3.16
N ASN A 517 -28.91 8.41 2.42
CA ASN A 517 -30.11 9.15 2.85
C ASN A 517 -31.34 8.24 3.03
N LYS A 518 -31.56 7.26 2.15
CA LYS A 518 -32.67 6.29 2.29
C LYS A 518 -32.53 5.44 3.56
N GLN A 519 -31.31 5.06 3.93
CA GLN A 519 -31.07 4.30 5.17
C GLN A 519 -31.38 5.13 6.42
N LEU A 520 -31.16 6.45 6.37
CA LEU A 520 -31.56 7.37 7.44
C LEU A 520 -33.09 7.49 7.58
N ARG A 521 -33.84 7.49 6.47
CA ARG A 521 -35.32 7.57 6.50
C ARG A 521 -36.00 6.36 7.12
N ARG A 522 -35.42 5.17 6.99
CA ARG A 522 -35.99 3.93 7.56
C ARG A 522 -35.93 3.90 9.11
N LEU A 523 -35.46 4.98 9.74
CA LEU A 523 -35.28 5.14 11.18
C LEU A 523 -36.23 6.20 11.78
N ILE A 524 -37.05 6.85 10.95
CA ILE A 524 -38.19 7.68 11.33
C ILE A 524 -39.44 6.85 11.03
#